data_AF-A0AA50VV50-F1
#
_entry.id   AF-A0AA50VV50-F1
#
_cell.length_a   1.000
_cell.length_b   1.000
_cell.length_c   1.000
_cell.angle_alpha   90.00
_cell.angle_beta   90.00
_cell.angle_gamma   90.00
#
_symmetry.space_group_name_H-M   'P 1'
#
loop_
_entity.id
_entity.type
_entity.pdbx_description
1 polymer ?
#
loop_
_entity_poly.entity_id
_entity_poly.type
_entity_poly.pdbx_seq_one_letter_code
_entity_poly.pdbx_strand_id
1 'polypeptide(L)' 'SIGLEYELRLEQELKTMNITFSDESILRLRGYDKTPDFKLDVPIAVDGFVVNWIESKALFADAENHLGYVKEQL' A
#
# COMPACT_ATOMS: atom_id res chain seq x y z
N SER A 1 -15.62 -5.87 -1.52
CA SER A 1 -15.52 -4.41 -1.72
C SER A 1 -14.47 -4.16 -2.78
N ILE A 2 -14.56 -3.07 -3.55
CA ILE A 2 -13.52 -2.71 -4.55
C ILE A 2 -12.16 -2.50 -3.86
N GLY A 3 -12.14 -1.94 -2.64
CA GLY A 3 -10.95 -1.83 -1.78
C GLY A 3 -10.19 -3.15 -1.66
N LEU A 4 -10.87 -4.16 -1.14
CA LEU A 4 -10.34 -5.50 -0.94
C LEU A 4 -9.81 -6.16 -2.22
N GLU A 5 -10.45 -5.92 -3.37
CA GLU A 5 -10.00 -6.48 -4.64
C GLU A 5 -8.62 -5.93 -5.05
N TYR A 6 -8.41 -4.62 -4.89
CA TYR A 6 -7.12 -4.00 -5.17
C TYR A 6 -6.06 -4.34 -4.12
N GLU A 7 -6.44 -4.50 -2.85
CA GLU A 7 -5.54 -5.03 -1.81
C GLU A 7 -5.03 -6.42 -2.20
N LEU A 8 -5.92 -7.34 -2.59
CA LEU A 8 -5.56 -8.69 -3.01
C LEU A 8 -4.70 -8.70 -4.27
N ARG A 9 -5.00 -7.81 -5.24
CA ARG A 9 -4.17 -7.66 -6.43
C ARG A 9 -2.76 -7.16 -6.08
N LEU A 10 -2.66 -6.14 -5.23
CA LEU A 10 -1.37 -5.62 -4.77
C LEU A 10 -0.57 -6.70 -4.04
N GLU A 11 -1.24 -7.48 -3.18
CA GLU A 11 -0.62 -8.62 -2.49
C GLU A 11 -0.03 -9.65 -3.47
N GLN A 12 -0.78 -9.97 -4.54
CA GLN A 12 -0.31 -10.87 -5.59
C GLN A 12 0.88 -10.29 -6.37
N GLU A 13 0.88 -9.00 -6.66
CA GLU A 13 1.98 -8.33 -7.35
C GLU A 13 3.26 -8.34 -6.48
N LEU A 14 3.16 -8.02 -5.19
CA LEU A 14 4.28 -8.09 -4.24
C LEU A 14 4.87 -9.51 -4.16
N LYS A 15 4.00 -10.53 -4.07
CA LYS A 15 4.43 -11.94 -4.08
C LYS A 15 5.12 -12.33 -5.38
N THR A 16 4.59 -11.89 -6.52
CA THR A 16 5.16 -12.16 -7.85
C THR A 16 6.54 -11.52 -8.02
N MET A 17 6.74 -10.34 -7.44
CA MET A 17 8.04 -9.65 -7.42
C MET A 17 8.98 -10.18 -6.32
N ASN A 18 8.57 -11.20 -5.55
CA ASN A 18 9.32 -11.75 -4.42
C ASN A 18 9.70 -10.70 -3.37
N ILE A 19 8.81 -9.72 -3.14
CA ILE A 19 8.96 -8.70 -2.10
C ILE A 19 8.29 -9.23 -0.84
N THR A 20 9.04 -9.27 0.26
CA THR A 20 8.54 -9.71 1.56
C THR A 20 7.89 -8.55 2.32
N PHE A 21 6.76 -8.81 2.95
CA PHE A 21 5.97 -7.81 3.66
C PHE A 21 5.21 -8.43 4.84
N SER A 22 4.82 -7.56 5.78
CA SER A 22 3.88 -7.83 6.86
C SER A 22 2.56 -7.11 6.59
N ASP A 23 1.46 -7.87 6.55
CA ASP A 23 0.10 -7.30 6.40
C ASP A 23 -0.44 -6.69 7.70
N GLU A 24 -1.56 -5.98 7.58
CA GLU A 24 -2.25 -5.36 8.72
C GLU A 24 -2.55 -6.36 9.86
N SER A 25 -2.95 -7.60 9.55
CA SER A 25 -3.30 -8.60 10.59
C SER A 25 -2.07 -8.97 11.43
N ILE A 26 -0.93 -9.18 10.77
CA ILE A 26 0.36 -9.44 11.43
C ILE A 26 0.79 -8.22 12.28
N LEU A 27 0.63 -7.01 11.74
CA LEU A 27 1.01 -5.78 12.45
C LEU A 27 0.13 -5.55 13.69
N ARG A 28 -1.19 -5.77 13.59
CA ARG A 28 -2.11 -5.71 14.73
C ARG A 28 -1.77 -6.73 15.79
N LEU A 29 -1.48 -7.97 15.40
CA LEU A 29 -1.09 -9.04 16.33
C LEU A 29 0.20 -8.71 17.09
N ARG A 30 1.14 -8.03 16.42
CA ARG A 30 2.40 -7.56 17.02
C ARG A 30 2.24 -6.31 17.89
N GLY A 31 1.05 -5.72 17.95
CA GLY A 31 0.76 -4.55 18.80
C GLY A 31 1.23 -3.22 18.22
N TYR A 32 1.31 -3.08 16.89
CA TYR A 32 1.62 -1.79 16.27
C TYR A 32 0.41 -0.85 16.30
N ASP A 33 0.63 0.42 16.65
CA ASP A 33 -0.41 1.47 16.66
C ASP A 33 -0.83 1.92 15.25
N LYS A 34 0.01 1.65 14.25
CA LYS A 34 -0.21 1.97 12.83
C LYS A 34 0.00 0.73 12.01
N THR A 35 -1.00 0.39 11.20
CA THR A 35 -1.07 -0.86 10.47
C THR A 35 -1.40 -0.57 9.01
N PRO A 36 -0.40 -0.09 8.22
CA PRO A 36 -0.59 0.04 6.78
C PRO A 36 -0.99 -1.33 6.20
N ASP A 37 -1.66 -1.32 5.05
CA ASP A 37 -2.07 -2.55 4.36
C ASP A 37 -0.89 -3.50 4.16
N PHE A 38 0.26 -2.96 3.74
CA PHE A 38 1.50 -3.71 3.57
C PHE A 38 2.70 -2.94 4.08
N LYS A 39 3.36 -3.42 5.14
CA LYS A 39 4.67 -2.93 5.56
C LYS A 39 5.75 -3.80 4.93
N LEU A 40 6.65 -3.23 4.14
CA LEU A 40 7.73 -3.99 3.51
C LEU A 40 8.76 -4.39 4.58
N ASP A 41 9.19 -5.65 4.56
CA ASP A 41 10.23 -6.10 5.49
C ASP A 41 11.60 -5.52 5.11
N VAL A 42 11.82 -5.32 3.80
CA VAL A 42 12.98 -4.61 3.24
C VAL A 42 12.46 -3.45 2.39
N PRO A 43 12.87 -2.19 2.68
CA PRO A 43 12.49 -1.04 1.86
C PRO A 43 12.98 -1.18 0.42
N ILE A 44 12.17 -0.70 -0.53
CA ILE A 44 12.48 -0.76 -1.97
C ILE A 44 12.64 0.65 -2.53
N ALA A 45 13.43 0.78 -3.60
CA ALA A 45 13.54 2.02 -4.35
C ALA A 45 12.54 2.03 -5.52
N VAL A 46 11.69 3.05 -5.56
CA VAL A 46 10.74 3.28 -6.66
C VAL A 46 10.91 4.73 -7.11
N ASP A 47 11.28 4.94 -8.37
CA ASP A 47 11.50 6.27 -8.97
C ASP A 47 12.40 7.21 -8.14
N GLY A 48 13.43 6.65 -7.48
CA GLY A 48 14.36 7.39 -6.64
C GLY A 48 13.90 7.62 -5.20
N PHE A 49 12.70 7.16 -4.84
CA PHE A 49 12.15 7.22 -3.48
C PHE A 49 12.28 5.89 -2.76
N VAL A 50 12.60 5.93 -1.46
CA VAL A 50 12.62 4.74 -0.60
C VAL A 50 11.21 4.51 -0.04
N VAL A 51 10.58 3.43 -0.46
CA VAL A 51 9.25 3.01 -0.02
C VAL A 51 9.40 1.98 1.09
N ASN A 52 8.76 2.24 2.22
CA ASN A 52 8.82 1.39 3.42
C ASN A 52 7.50 0.65 3.68
N TRP A 53 6.37 1.21 3.25
CA TRP A 53 5.04 0.62 3.37
C TRP A 53 4.15 1.13 2.24
N ILE A 54 3.06 0.42 2.00
CA ILE A 54 2.06 0.73 0.99
C ILE A 54 0.70 0.76 1.68
N GLU A 55 -0.05 1.83 1.42
CA GLU A 55 -1.44 1.99 1.81
C GLU A 55 -2.28 2.01 0.53
N SER A 56 -3.05 0.97 0.31
CA SER A 56 -3.91 0.85 -0.85
C SER A 56 -5.19 1.67 -0.65
N LYS A 57 -5.60 2.35 -1.72
CA LYS A 57 -6.88 3.05 -1.73
C LYS A 57 -7.51 2.89 -3.10
N ALA A 58 -8.45 1.97 -3.21
CA ALA A 58 -9.07 1.61 -4.50
C ALA A 58 -9.98 2.69 -5.11
N LEU A 59 -10.25 3.79 -4.40
CA LEU A 59 -11.05 4.92 -4.90
C LEU A 59 -10.25 5.92 -5.74
N PHE A 60 -8.91 5.80 -5.77
CA PHE A 60 -8.01 6.80 -6.36
C PHE A 60 -7.56 6.46 -7.79
N ALA A 61 -8.05 5.36 -8.37
CA ALA A 61 -7.59 4.84 -9.66
C ALA A 61 -8.23 5.52 -10.89
N ASP A 62 -9.08 6.54 -10.70
CA ASP A 62 -9.47 7.43 -11.80
C ASP A 62 -8.51 8.63 -11.82
N ALA A 63 -7.82 8.83 -12.95
CA ALA A 63 -6.86 9.92 -13.13
C ALA A 63 -7.47 11.30 -12.83
N GLU A 64 -8.77 11.48 -13.10
CA GLU A 64 -9.48 12.74 -12.83
C GLU A 64 -9.64 12.99 -11.31
N ASN A 65 -9.97 11.94 -10.54
CA ASN A 65 -10.09 12.04 -9.09
C ASN A 65 -8.73 12.19 -8.39
N HIS A 66 -7.69 11.54 -8.91
CA HIS A 66 -6.33 11.67 -8.38
C HIS A 66 -5.80 13.11 -8.46
N LEU A 67 -6.03 13.80 -9.58
CA LEU A 67 -5.65 15.20 -9.78
C LEU A 67 -6.40 16.17 -8.86
N GLY A 68 -7.67 15.87 -8.55
CA GLY A 68 -8.47 16.66 -7.61
C GLY A 68 -7.92 16.61 -6.19
N TYR A 69 -7.57 15.42 -5.71
CA TYR A 69 -7.15 15.22 -4.32
C TYR A 69 -5.73 15.72 -4.02
N VAL A 70 -4.79 15.65 -4.98
CA VAL A 70 -3.43 16.21 -4.81
C VAL A 70 -3.47 17.73 -4.54
N LYS A 71 -4.48 18.43 -5.08
CA LYS A 71 -4.68 19.86 -4.79
C LYS A 71 -5.23 20.13 -3.39
N GLU A 72 -5.90 19.17 -2.77
CA GLU A 72 -6.53 19.34 -1.44
C GLU A 72 -5.61 18.88 -0.29
N GLN A 73 -4.52 18.17 -0.58
CA GLN A 73 -3.52 17.74 0.41
C GLN A 73 -2.32 18.70 0.57
N LEU A 74 -2.22 19.75 -0.23
CA LEU A 74 -1.23 20.84 -0.12
C LEU A 74 -1.84 22.05 0.61
#